data_AF-A0A7K2M7Y4-F1
#
_entry.id   AF-A0A7K2M7Y4-F1
#
_cell.length_a   1.000
_cell.length_b   1.000
_cell.length_c   1.000
_cell.angle_alpha   90.00
_cell.angle_beta   90.00
_cell.angle_gamma   90.00
#
_symmetry.space_group_name_H-M   'P 1'
#
loop_
_entity.id
_entity.type
_entity.pdbx_description
1 polymer ?
#
loop_
_entity_poly.entity_id
_entity_poly.type
_entity_poly.pdbx_seq_one_letter_code
_entity_poly.pdbx_strand_id
1 'polypeptide(L)'
;MAETTRPSEQTEREICNTTRSPSGDPVLVHTPPRLVSESQQADGSEATEQAVTLLAPEIRTGRCQCGDIAYEVSGLPDDPHLCSCPHETRISGGPAVLWVGFHKNGLAWTGPGGEPTWYSTWPDLRRGFCPRCGTHLISVADSTDMIMVTGFSLDLPHQRGIEPVGHSFRENAVPWMKFTLAPEPPRSASTLPCGSSPARTPSG
;
A
#
# COMPACT_ATOMS: atom_id res chain seq x y z
N MET A 1 -31.58 -7.00 25.72
CA MET A 1 -30.98 -7.16 24.38
C MET A 1 -30.49 -5.77 23.98
N ALA A 2 -29.18 -5.53 24.06
CA ALA A 2 -28.62 -4.23 23.74
C ALA A 2 -28.47 -4.12 22.22
N GLU A 3 -29.28 -3.26 21.62
CA GLU A 3 -29.25 -2.93 20.20
C GLU A 3 -27.92 -2.23 19.91
N THR A 4 -27.00 -2.92 19.25
CA THR A 4 -25.75 -2.32 18.78
C THR A 4 -26.10 -1.44 17.58
N THR A 5 -26.39 -0.17 17.85
CA THR A 5 -26.66 0.82 16.81
C THR A 5 -25.44 0.93 15.90
N ARG A 6 -25.64 0.62 14.61
CA ARG A 6 -24.62 0.81 13.56
C ARG A 6 -24.19 2.29 13.60
N PRO A 7 -22.88 2.62 13.66
CA PRO A 7 -22.44 4.00 13.60
C PRO A 7 -23.02 4.69 12.37
N SER A 8 -23.41 5.96 12.50
CA SER A 8 -23.92 6.72 11.36
C SER A 8 -22.82 6.88 10.30
N GLU A 9 -23.19 6.95 9.02
CA GLU A 9 -22.23 7.24 7.93
C GLU A 9 -21.42 8.52 8.21
N GLN A 10 -21.99 9.47 8.95
CA GLN A 10 -21.32 10.71 9.36
C GLN A 10 -20.23 10.48 10.43
N THR A 11 -20.44 9.54 11.35
CA THR A 11 -19.42 9.15 12.34
C THR A 11 -18.26 8.41 11.66
N GLU A 12 -18.54 7.58 10.66
CA GLU A 12 -17.50 6.92 9.87
C GLU A 12 -16.73 7.93 8.98
N ARG A 13 -17.38 9.01 8.51
CA ARG A 13 -16.72 10.14 7.80
C ARG A 13 -15.71 10.85 8.68
N GLU A 14 -16.10 11.20 9.90
CA GLU A 14 -15.22 11.91 10.83
C GLU A 14 -13.99 11.09 11.20
N ILE A 15 -14.16 9.77 11.38
CA ILE A 15 -13.08 8.81 11.65
C ILE A 15 -12.17 8.58 10.44
N CYS A 16 -12.59 8.87 9.21
CA CYS A 16 -11.73 8.68 8.02
C CYS A 16 -11.12 10.01 7.52
N ASN A 17 -11.81 11.13 7.73
CA ASN A 17 -11.39 12.48 7.33
C ASN A 17 -10.46 13.16 8.36
N THR A 18 -10.28 12.57 9.53
CA THR A 18 -9.31 13.07 10.51
C THR A 18 -7.89 12.60 10.14
N THR A 19 -7.33 13.21 9.09
CA THR A 19 -5.88 13.40 8.97
C THR A 19 -5.37 14.45 9.96
N ARG A 20 -6.11 14.76 11.03
CA ARG A 20 -5.63 15.65 12.07
C ARG A 20 -4.68 14.88 12.98
N SER A 21 -3.40 15.16 12.81
CA SER A 21 -2.42 15.02 13.88
C SER A 21 -3.03 15.55 15.20
N PRO A 22 -2.84 14.88 16.35
CA PRO A 22 -3.28 15.38 17.65
C PRO A 22 -2.67 16.74 18.05
N SER A 23 -1.73 17.28 17.24
CA SER A 23 -1.18 18.64 17.40
C SER A 23 -2.07 19.76 16.83
N GLY A 24 -3.15 19.46 16.09
CA GLY A 24 -4.02 20.49 15.51
C GLY A 24 -3.42 21.25 14.32
N ASP A 25 -2.21 20.89 13.89
CA ASP A 25 -1.61 21.43 12.66
C ASP A 25 -2.18 20.74 11.42
N PRO A 26 -2.45 21.48 10.33
CA PRO A 26 -2.74 20.84 9.05
C PRO A 26 -1.56 19.96 8.66
N VAL A 27 -1.83 18.74 8.18
CA VAL A 27 -0.81 17.93 7.50
C VAL A 27 -0.36 18.74 6.29
N LEU A 28 0.78 19.40 6.46
CA LEU A 28 1.51 20.00 5.37
C LEU A 28 1.91 18.82 4.49
N VAL A 29 1.27 18.69 3.33
CA VAL A 29 1.88 17.99 2.20
C VAL A 29 3.26 18.60 2.09
N HIS A 30 4.29 17.85 2.45
CA HIS A 30 5.65 18.36 2.48
C HIS A 30 5.99 18.75 1.05
N THR A 31 5.95 20.06 0.76
CA THR A 31 6.49 20.61 -0.48
C THR A 31 7.94 20.14 -0.56
N PRO A 32 8.37 19.45 -1.64
CA PRO A 32 9.75 19.03 -1.77
C PRO A 32 10.67 20.25 -1.68
N PRO A 33 11.85 20.14 -1.05
CA PRO A 33 12.78 21.26 -0.99
C PRO A 33 13.10 21.72 -2.41
N ARG A 34 12.90 23.01 -2.66
CA ARG A 34 13.27 23.69 -3.90
C ARG A 34 14.77 23.46 -4.10
N LEU A 35 15.14 22.68 -5.10
CA LEU A 35 16.54 22.48 -5.50
C LEU A 35 17.13 23.86 -5.84
N VAL A 36 17.95 24.37 -4.92
CA VAL A 36 18.82 25.51 -5.16
C VAL A 36 19.98 24.99 -6.00
N SER A 37 20.09 25.47 -7.24
CA SER A 37 21.24 25.21 -8.09
C SER A 37 22.43 26.03 -7.60
N GLU A 38 23.28 25.46 -6.76
CA GLU A 38 24.61 26.00 -6.49
C GLU A 38 25.63 25.33 -7.42
N SER A 39 26.20 26.14 -8.30
CA SER A 39 27.26 25.81 -9.23
C SER A 39 28.59 25.74 -8.50
N GLN A 40 29.20 24.56 -8.38
CA GLN A 40 30.63 24.43 -8.10
C GLN A 40 31.25 23.34 -8.99
N GLN A 41 32.29 23.77 -9.72
CA GLN A 41 33.06 23.01 -10.70
C GLN A 41 33.85 21.84 -10.09
N ALA A 42 33.71 20.68 -10.74
CA ALA A 42 34.65 19.58 -11.03
C ALA A 42 35.91 19.31 -10.16
N ASP A 43 36.08 18.04 -9.76
CA ASP A 43 37.11 17.13 -10.30
C ASP A 43 36.81 15.66 -9.90
N GLY A 44 37.08 14.68 -10.77
CA GLY A 44 37.01 13.24 -10.44
C GLY A 44 36.18 12.36 -11.39
N SER A 45 36.82 11.88 -12.45
CA SER A 45 36.29 11.18 -13.63
C SER A 45 35.78 9.72 -13.46
N GLU A 46 35.47 9.22 -12.26
CA GLU A 46 35.09 7.80 -12.07
C GLU A 46 33.76 7.55 -11.32
N ALA A 47 33.04 8.60 -10.92
CA ALA A 47 31.80 8.47 -10.13
C ALA A 47 30.49 8.49 -10.95
N THR A 48 30.54 8.36 -12.28
CA THR A 48 29.40 8.74 -13.13
C THR A 48 28.55 7.58 -13.64
N GLU A 49 29.01 6.34 -13.61
CA GLU A 49 28.21 5.22 -14.13
C GLU A 49 27.25 4.64 -13.07
N GLN A 50 27.64 4.69 -11.79
CA GLN A 50 26.81 4.22 -10.67
C GLN A 50 25.76 5.24 -10.22
N ALA A 51 25.99 6.54 -10.44
CA ALA A 51 25.06 7.60 -10.06
C ALA A 51 23.86 7.74 -11.03
N VAL A 52 24.02 7.35 -12.30
CA VAL A 52 22.96 7.48 -13.32
C VAL A 52 21.85 6.43 -13.15
N THR A 53 22.11 5.33 -12.44
CA THR A 53 21.09 4.32 -12.10
C THR A 53 20.08 4.82 -11.05
N LEU A 54 20.39 5.87 -10.28
CA LEU A 54 19.55 6.39 -9.20
C LEU A 54 18.43 7.34 -9.67
N LEU A 55 18.27 7.56 -10.98
CA LEU A 55 17.33 8.55 -11.53
C LEU A 55 16.17 7.95 -12.33
N ALA A 56 16.18 6.65 -12.60
CA ALA A 56 15.00 5.98 -13.14
C ALA A 56 14.05 5.64 -11.98
N PRO A 57 12.80 6.13 -11.97
CA PRO A 57 11.84 5.74 -10.95
C PRO A 57 11.68 4.21 -10.98
N GLU A 58 11.93 3.56 -9.85
CA GLU A 58 11.78 2.12 -9.72
C GLU A 58 10.34 1.71 -10.03
N ILE A 59 10.18 0.76 -10.96
CA ILE A 59 8.88 0.15 -11.24
C ILE A 59 8.64 -0.97 -10.23
N ARG A 60 7.49 -0.92 -9.57
CA ARG A 60 7.02 -1.94 -8.63
C ARG A 60 5.79 -2.63 -9.20
N THR A 61 5.82 -3.96 -9.25
CA THR A 61 4.65 -4.75 -9.63
C THR A 61 3.82 -5.11 -8.41
N GLY A 62 2.51 -5.24 -8.61
CA GLY A 62 1.60 -5.79 -7.62
C GLY A 62 0.44 -6.51 -8.28
N ARG A 63 -0.26 -7.33 -7.50
CA ARG A 63 -1.40 -8.11 -7.96
C ARG A 63 -2.34 -8.50 -6.85
N CYS A 64 -3.57 -8.82 -7.23
CA CYS A 64 -4.49 -9.53 -6.35
C CYS A 64 -4.06 -10.99 -6.12
N GLN A 65 -4.66 -11.66 -5.13
CA GLN A 65 -4.32 -13.05 -4.81
C GLN A 65 -4.41 -13.97 -6.02
N CYS A 66 -5.46 -13.83 -6.83
CA CYS A 66 -5.71 -14.74 -7.95
C CYS A 66 -4.93 -14.37 -9.23
N GLY A 67 -4.22 -13.24 -9.22
CA GLY A 67 -3.45 -12.73 -10.36
C GLY A 67 -4.26 -12.12 -11.50
N ASP A 68 -5.59 -12.09 -11.41
CA ASP A 68 -6.47 -11.56 -12.47
C ASP A 68 -6.31 -10.04 -12.65
N ILE A 69 -6.28 -9.31 -11.53
CA ILE A 69 -5.86 -7.92 -11.48
C ILE A 69 -4.38 -7.89 -11.10
N ALA A 70 -3.57 -7.30 -11.97
CA ALA A 70 -2.16 -6.98 -11.75
C ALA A 70 -1.89 -5.57 -12.25
N TYR A 71 -0.90 -4.92 -11.65
CA TYR A 71 -0.56 -3.52 -11.93
C TYR A 71 0.93 -3.26 -11.76
N GLU A 72 1.36 -2.17 -12.36
CA GLU A 72 2.67 -1.55 -12.17
C GLU A 72 2.48 -0.14 -11.61
N VAL A 73 3.30 0.23 -10.65
CA VAL A 73 3.45 1.61 -10.18
C VAL A 73 4.90 2.04 -10.36
N SER A 74 5.10 3.23 -10.92
CA SER A 74 6.41 3.87 -11.02
C SER A 74 6.47 5.11 -10.14
N GLY A 75 7.67 5.42 -9.68
CA GLY A 75 7.95 6.59 -8.85
C GLY A 75 8.51 6.23 -7.49
N LEU A 76 8.80 7.27 -6.71
CA LEU A 76 9.17 7.09 -5.31
C LEU A 76 7.90 6.78 -4.50
N PRO A 77 7.94 5.79 -3.59
CA PRO A 77 6.88 5.59 -2.62
C PRO A 77 6.69 6.84 -1.77
N ASP A 78 5.43 7.27 -1.62
CA ASP A 78 5.05 8.41 -0.79
C ASP A 78 4.26 7.93 0.43
N ASP A 79 4.55 8.53 1.59
CA ASP A 79 3.88 8.30 2.88
C ASP A 79 3.44 6.84 3.14
N PRO A 80 4.36 5.85 3.16
CA PRO A 80 4.00 4.50 3.57
C PRO A 80 3.54 4.52 5.03
N HIS A 81 2.29 4.15 5.30
CA HIS A 81 1.74 4.20 6.66
C HIS A 81 0.76 3.07 6.95
N LEU A 82 0.67 2.70 8.22
CA LEU A 82 -0.38 1.82 8.71
C LEU A 82 -1.63 2.64 9.06
N CYS A 83 -2.81 2.09 8.84
CA CYS A 83 -4.06 2.67 9.34
C CYS A 83 -4.89 1.60 10.07
N SER A 84 -5.26 1.88 11.31
CA SER A 84 -6.02 0.97 12.19
C SER A 84 -7.45 1.44 12.46
N CYS A 85 -8.00 2.36 11.67
CA CYS A 85 -9.39 2.76 11.86
C CYS A 85 -10.36 1.57 11.61
N PRO A 86 -11.58 1.60 12.16
CA PRO A 86 -12.56 0.52 11.99
C PRO A 86 -12.87 0.20 10.53
N HIS A 87 -12.74 1.17 9.62
CA HIS A 87 -12.96 0.98 8.20
C HIS A 87 -11.87 0.09 7.58
N GLU A 88 -10.59 0.45 7.78
CA GLU A 88 -9.46 -0.29 7.20
C GLU A 88 -9.32 -1.71 7.77
N THR A 89 -9.60 -1.87 9.07
CA THR A 89 -9.59 -3.19 9.71
C THR A 89 -10.69 -4.11 9.18
N ARG A 90 -11.87 -3.57 8.88
CA ARG A 90 -12.98 -4.34 8.27
C ARG A 90 -12.72 -4.69 6.80
N ILE A 91 -12.15 -3.77 6.02
CA ILE A 91 -11.88 -4.02 4.60
C ILE A 91 -10.79 -5.09 4.43
N SER A 92 -9.75 -5.04 5.25
CA SER A 92 -8.65 -6.00 5.15
C SER A 92 -8.89 -7.31 5.90
N GLY A 93 -9.78 -7.31 6.90
CA GLY A 93 -9.83 -8.38 7.91
C GLY A 93 -8.58 -8.45 8.79
N GLY A 94 -7.67 -7.48 8.67
CA GLY A 94 -6.42 -7.38 9.40
C GLY A 94 -6.46 -6.31 10.49
N PRO A 95 -5.40 -6.20 11.29
CA PRO A 95 -5.33 -5.22 12.37
C PRO A 95 -5.02 -3.79 11.90
N ALA A 96 -4.55 -3.67 10.66
CA ALA A 96 -4.29 -2.43 9.97
C ALA A 96 -4.18 -2.72 8.47
N VAL A 97 -4.34 -1.67 7.66
CA VAL A 97 -3.90 -1.68 6.26
C VAL A 97 -2.61 -0.89 6.15
N LEU A 98 -1.62 -1.44 5.43
CA LEU A 98 -0.46 -0.69 4.97
C LEU A 98 -0.83 -0.01 3.66
N TRP A 99 -0.82 1.31 3.64
CA TRP A 99 -1.00 2.13 2.44
C TRP A 99 0.34 2.67 1.96
N VAL A 100 0.54 2.71 0.66
CA VAL A 100 1.73 3.29 0.02
C VAL A 100 1.30 4.17 -1.15
N GLY A 101 1.73 5.42 -1.16
CA GLY A 101 1.37 6.42 -2.15
C GLY A 101 2.24 6.38 -3.41
N PHE A 102 1.62 6.61 -4.57
CA PHE A 102 2.27 6.83 -5.86
C PHE A 102 1.48 7.86 -6.67
N HIS A 103 2.10 8.51 -7.66
CA HIS A 103 1.35 9.38 -8.58
C HIS A 103 0.44 8.55 -9.50
N LYS A 104 -0.76 9.07 -9.80
CA LYS A 104 -1.75 8.46 -10.70
C LYS A 104 -1.19 8.11 -12.07
N ASN A 105 -0.34 8.98 -12.63
CA ASN A 105 0.26 8.78 -13.95
C ASN A 105 1.31 7.66 -13.97
N GLY A 106 1.77 7.20 -12.79
CA GLY A 106 2.70 6.10 -12.66
C GLY A 106 2.02 4.73 -12.61
N LEU A 107 0.68 4.67 -12.57
CA LEU A 107 -0.09 3.43 -12.51
C LEU A 107 -0.42 2.90 -13.90
N ALA A 108 -0.14 1.62 -14.11
CA ALA A 108 -0.62 0.87 -15.27
C ALA A 108 -1.25 -0.45 -14.84
N TRP A 109 -2.40 -0.80 -15.42
CA TRP A 109 -3.02 -2.12 -15.23
C TRP A 109 -2.43 -3.11 -16.23
N THR A 110 -1.83 -4.18 -15.74
CA THR A 110 -1.10 -5.17 -16.55
C THR A 110 -1.75 -6.55 -16.53
N GLY A 111 -2.68 -6.79 -15.60
CA GLY A 111 -3.40 -8.05 -15.48
C GLY A 111 -4.48 -8.24 -16.56
N PRO A 112 -4.85 -9.50 -16.88
CA PRO A 112 -5.87 -9.80 -17.89
C PRO A 112 -7.27 -9.27 -17.53
N GLY A 113 -7.55 -9.05 -16.24
CA GLY A 113 -8.80 -8.46 -15.76
C GLY A 113 -8.88 -6.94 -15.92
N GLY A 114 -7.79 -6.27 -16.32
CA GLY A 114 -7.74 -4.82 -16.47
C GLY A 114 -7.85 -4.09 -15.12
N GLU A 115 -8.74 -3.10 -15.06
CA GLU A 115 -8.97 -2.32 -13.84
C GLU A 115 -9.73 -3.12 -12.76
N PRO A 116 -9.51 -2.83 -11.47
CA PRO A 116 -10.32 -3.40 -10.40
C PRO A 116 -11.76 -2.91 -10.48
N THR A 117 -12.65 -3.58 -9.74
CA THR A 117 -13.99 -3.04 -9.50
C THR A 117 -13.90 -1.90 -8.51
N TRP A 118 -14.44 -0.75 -8.90
CA TRP A 118 -14.44 0.47 -8.10
C TRP A 118 -15.74 0.63 -7.32
N TYR A 119 -15.64 1.09 -6.07
CA TYR A 119 -16.77 1.54 -5.27
C TYR A 119 -16.42 2.82 -4.52
N SER A 120 -17.39 3.71 -4.33
CA SER A 120 -17.20 4.91 -3.51
C SER A 120 -17.27 4.54 -2.04
N THR A 121 -16.24 4.91 -1.29
CA THR A 121 -16.32 4.91 0.18
C THR A 121 -16.75 6.27 0.72
N TRP A 122 -16.35 7.35 0.05
CA TRP A 122 -16.77 8.72 0.35
C TRP A 122 -17.05 9.46 -0.96
N PRO A 123 -17.66 10.66 -0.93
CA PRO A 123 -17.92 11.45 -2.14
C PRO A 123 -16.67 11.63 -3.03
N ASP A 124 -15.52 11.88 -2.42
CA ASP A 124 -14.25 12.13 -3.13
C ASP A 124 -13.26 10.95 -3.05
N LEU A 125 -13.67 9.79 -2.49
CA LEU A 125 -12.77 8.65 -2.28
C LEU A 125 -13.37 7.36 -2.83
N ARG A 126 -12.67 6.77 -3.81
CA ARG A 126 -13.02 5.50 -4.44
C ARG A 126 -11.98 4.44 -4.13
N ARG A 127 -12.43 3.19 -4.07
CA ARG A 127 -11.63 2.03 -3.70
C ARG A 127 -11.76 0.94 -4.73
N GLY A 128 -10.65 0.31 -5.06
CA GLY A 128 -10.55 -0.78 -6.02
C GLY A 128 -10.33 -2.13 -5.32
N PHE A 129 -11.08 -3.14 -5.75
CA PHE A 129 -10.86 -4.53 -5.35
C PHE A 129 -10.98 -5.48 -6.54
N CYS A 130 -10.37 -6.65 -6.43
CA CYS A 130 -10.53 -7.71 -7.43
C CYS A 130 -11.93 -8.34 -7.30
N PRO A 131 -12.79 -8.32 -8.34
CA PRO A 131 -14.12 -8.92 -8.26
C PRO A 131 -14.09 -10.45 -8.16
N ARG A 132 -12.97 -11.08 -8.51
CA ARG A 132 -12.84 -12.55 -8.49
C ARG A 132 -12.40 -13.12 -7.14
N CYS A 133 -11.43 -12.49 -6.48
CA CYS A 133 -10.88 -12.99 -5.22
C CYS A 133 -11.08 -12.05 -4.03
N GLY A 134 -11.68 -10.88 -4.22
CA GLY A 134 -11.98 -9.93 -3.15
C GLY A 134 -10.78 -9.15 -2.61
N THR A 135 -9.56 -9.36 -3.13
CA THR A 135 -8.38 -8.61 -2.67
C THR A 135 -8.60 -7.12 -2.87
N HIS A 136 -8.52 -6.35 -1.79
CA HIS A 136 -8.49 -4.89 -1.83
C HIS A 136 -7.10 -4.42 -2.26
N LEU A 137 -7.03 -3.50 -3.22
CA LEU A 137 -5.77 -3.16 -3.90
C LEU A 137 -5.40 -1.68 -3.79
N ILE A 138 -6.38 -0.79 -3.95
CA ILE A 138 -6.09 0.60 -4.24
C ILE A 138 -7.18 1.52 -3.68
N SER A 139 -6.79 2.73 -3.31
CA SER A 139 -7.65 3.83 -2.95
C SER A 139 -7.23 5.08 -3.73
N VAL A 140 -8.21 5.82 -4.25
CA VAL A 140 -8.00 7.00 -5.09
C VAL A 140 -8.91 8.11 -4.61
N ALA A 141 -8.31 9.26 -4.29
CA ALA A 141 -9.06 10.48 -4.04
C ALA A 141 -9.13 11.31 -5.32
N ASP A 142 -10.31 11.85 -5.66
CA ASP A 142 -10.45 12.68 -6.86
C ASP A 142 -9.81 14.08 -6.68
N SER A 143 -9.59 14.50 -5.43
CA SER A 143 -9.00 15.78 -5.04
C SER A 143 -7.46 15.82 -5.07
N THR A 144 -6.78 14.70 -5.28
CA THR A 144 -5.31 14.60 -5.31
C THR A 144 -4.84 13.98 -6.62
N ASP A 145 -3.56 14.11 -6.96
CA ASP A 145 -2.93 13.39 -8.08
C ASP A 145 -2.30 12.05 -7.65
N MET A 146 -2.53 11.65 -6.39
CA MET A 146 -1.97 10.47 -5.77
C MET A 146 -2.97 9.30 -5.77
N ILE A 147 -2.43 8.10 -5.80
CA ILE A 147 -3.11 6.85 -5.50
C ILE A 147 -2.44 6.20 -4.30
N MET A 148 -3.20 5.47 -3.50
CA MET A 148 -2.65 4.63 -2.44
C MET A 148 -2.87 3.17 -2.82
N VAL A 149 -1.81 2.38 -2.90
CA VAL A 149 -1.90 0.92 -3.06
C VAL A 149 -1.73 0.23 -1.72
N THR A 150 -2.36 -0.92 -1.54
CA THR A 150 -2.11 -1.74 -0.35
C THR A 150 -0.71 -2.33 -0.42
N GLY A 151 0.14 -2.08 0.58
CA GLY A 151 1.56 -2.48 0.53
C GLY A 151 1.76 -3.99 0.33
N PHE A 152 0.85 -4.82 0.85
CA PHE A 152 0.92 -6.28 0.72
C PHE A 152 0.33 -6.84 -0.59
N SER A 153 -0.25 -6.01 -1.45
CA SER A 153 -0.55 -6.42 -2.84
C SER A 153 0.64 -6.21 -3.78
N LEU A 154 1.71 -5.54 -3.34
CA LEU A 154 2.96 -5.47 -4.09
C LEU A 154 3.68 -6.81 -4.03
N ASP A 155 4.32 -7.20 -5.13
CA ASP A 155 5.09 -8.43 -5.22
C ASP A 155 6.40 -8.31 -4.43
N LEU A 156 6.94 -9.44 -3.96
CA LEU A 156 8.34 -9.50 -3.55
C LEU A 156 9.22 -9.46 -4.81
N PRO A 157 10.31 -8.65 -4.85
CA PRO A 157 10.95 -7.92 -3.76
C PRO A 157 10.49 -6.46 -3.56
N HIS A 158 9.48 -6.00 -4.32
CA HIS A 158 9.01 -4.60 -4.33
C HIS A 158 8.33 -4.12 -3.04
N GLN A 159 8.24 -4.98 -2.03
CA GLN A 159 7.89 -4.60 -0.65
C GLN A 159 9.06 -4.00 0.15
N ARG A 160 10.25 -3.85 -0.45
CA ARG A 160 11.39 -3.13 0.17
C ARG A 160 11.28 -1.62 -0.08
N GLY A 161 11.69 -0.82 0.89
CA GLY A 161 11.66 0.66 0.76
C GLY A 161 10.26 1.26 0.93
N ILE A 162 9.31 0.49 1.49
CA ILE A 162 7.95 0.91 1.83
C ILE A 162 7.66 0.68 3.32
N GLU A 163 8.72 0.66 4.13
CA GLU A 163 8.61 0.53 5.57
C GLU A 163 7.69 1.66 6.11
N PRO A 164 6.69 1.34 6.94
CA PRO A 164 5.77 2.36 7.42
C PRO A 164 6.50 3.45 8.21
N VAL A 165 6.37 4.71 7.80
CA VAL A 165 6.90 5.89 8.49
C VAL A 165 5.89 6.48 9.49
N GLY A 166 4.62 6.07 9.39
CA GLY A 166 3.54 6.55 10.24
C GLY A 166 2.48 5.48 10.56
N HIS A 167 1.59 5.82 11.50
CA HIS A 167 0.43 5.00 11.87
C HIS A 167 -0.77 5.87 12.20
N SER A 168 -1.71 5.95 11.25
CA SER A 168 -2.99 6.65 11.38
C SER A 168 -3.97 5.88 12.26
N PHE A 169 -4.70 6.59 13.14
CA PHE A 169 -5.66 6.00 14.08
C PHE A 169 -5.01 4.92 14.96
N ARG A 170 -3.80 5.18 15.44
CA ARG A 170 -3.03 4.25 16.27
C ARG A 170 -3.76 3.88 17.55
N GLU A 171 -4.55 4.79 18.10
CA GLU A 171 -5.42 4.59 19.26
C GLU A 171 -6.51 3.53 19.03
N ASN A 172 -6.87 3.27 17.76
CA ASN A 172 -7.79 2.20 17.39
C ASN A 172 -7.11 0.85 17.18
N ALA A 173 -5.77 0.80 17.16
CA ALA A 173 -5.03 -0.45 17.06
C ALA A 173 -5.32 -1.31 18.31
N VAL A 174 -5.43 -2.63 18.10
CA VAL A 174 -5.74 -3.54 19.22
C VAL A 174 -4.60 -3.49 20.26
N PRO A 175 -4.88 -3.21 21.56
CA PRO A 175 -3.83 -2.88 22.53
C PRO A 175 -2.81 -3.99 22.79
N TRP A 176 -3.19 -5.24 22.54
CA TRP A 176 -2.32 -6.42 22.71
C TRP A 176 -1.42 -6.69 21.51
N MET A 177 -1.57 -5.94 20.41
CA MET A 177 -0.78 -6.18 19.20
C MET A 177 0.70 -5.90 19.42
N LYS A 178 1.50 -6.94 19.21
CA LYS A 178 2.95 -6.85 19.03
C LYS A 178 3.32 -7.74 17.85
N PHE A 179 4.00 -7.18 16.86
CA PHE A 179 4.49 -7.97 15.73
C PHE A 179 5.90 -8.45 16.05
N THR A 180 6.09 -9.76 16.15
CA THR A 180 7.39 -10.39 16.34
C THR A 180 7.40 -11.64 15.49
N LEU A 181 8.40 -11.78 14.63
CA LEU A 181 8.54 -12.98 13.82
C LEU A 181 8.81 -14.16 14.74
N ALA A 182 8.13 -15.28 14.49
CA ALA A 182 8.44 -16.53 15.16
C ALA A 182 9.91 -16.92 14.88
N PRO A 183 10.60 -17.62 15.80
CA PRO A 183 11.89 -18.21 15.50
C PRO A 183 11.83 -19.05 14.23
N GLU A 184 12.89 -19.01 13.43
CA GLU A 184 13.00 -19.83 12.23
C GLU A 184 12.75 -21.30 12.60
N PRO A 185 11.78 -21.98 11.98
CA PRO A 185 11.57 -23.39 12.27
C PRO A 185 12.82 -24.18 11.88
N PRO A 186 13.18 -25.26 12.61
CA PRO A 186 14.26 -26.13 12.17
C PRO A 186 13.96 -26.59 10.74
N ARG A 187 14.90 -26.38 9.82
CA ARG A 187 14.74 -26.74 8.40
C ARG A 187 14.48 -28.25 8.29
N SER A 188 13.22 -28.64 8.16
CA SER A 188 12.86 -29.96 7.67
C SER A 188 12.80 -29.89 6.15
N ALA A 189 13.43 -30.82 5.46
CA ALA A 189 13.64 -30.80 4.01
C ALA A 189 12.34 -30.94 3.16
N SER A 190 11.14 -30.81 3.74
CA SER A 190 9.89 -31.13 3.06
C SER A 190 8.78 -30.07 3.11
N THR A 191 9.03 -28.88 3.66
CA THR A 191 7.99 -27.84 3.63
C THR A 191 7.93 -27.22 2.24
N LEU A 192 6.99 -27.71 1.44
CA LEU A 192 6.56 -27.04 0.21
C LEU A 192 6.04 -25.64 0.56
N PRO A 193 6.44 -24.60 -0.19
CA PRO A 193 5.92 -23.25 0.03
C PRO A 193 4.41 -23.21 -0.17
N CYS A 194 3.74 -22.40 0.66
CA CYS A 194 2.30 -22.14 0.54
C CYS A 194 1.98 -21.71 -0.90
N GLY A 195 1.12 -22.47 -1.59
CA GLY A 195 0.73 -22.20 -2.98
C GLY A 195 1.36 -23.10 -4.05
N SER A 196 2.26 -24.02 -3.69
CA SER A 196 2.71 -25.06 -4.62
C SER A 196 1.68 -26.19 -4.68
N SER A 197 0.76 -26.12 -5.65
CA SER A 197 -0.13 -27.25 -5.94
C SER A 197 0.72 -28.39 -6.52
N PRO A 198 0.64 -29.62 -5.98
CA PRO A 198 1.30 -30.75 -6.63
C PRO A 198 0.71 -30.91 -8.03
N ALA A 199 1.59 -31.07 -9.03
CA ALA A 199 1.18 -31.26 -10.42
C ALA A 199 0.18 -32.42 -10.50
N ARG A 200 -1.03 -32.13 -10.99
CA ARG A 200 -2.09 -33.11 -11.16
C ARG A 200 -1.62 -34.10 -12.23
N THR A 201 -1.30 -35.33 -11.84
CA THR A 201 -0.96 -36.39 -12.80
C THR A 201 -2.21 -36.66 -13.65
N PRO A 202 -2.13 -36.67 -14.99
CA PRO A 202 -3.27 -37.02 -15.82
C PRO A 202 -3.63 -38.48 -15.57
N SER A 203 -4.85 -38.72 -15.11
CA SER A 203 -5.46 -40.05 -15.07
C SER A 203 -5.64 -40.53 -16.51
N GLY A 204 -4.91 -41.57 -16.88
CA GLY A 204 -5.06 -42.30 -18.14
C GLY A 204 -6.34 -43.13 -18.21
#